data_AF-A0A258WK98-F1
#
_entry.id   AF-A0A258WK98-F1
#
_cell.length_a   1.000
_cell.length_b   1.000
_cell.length_c   1.000
_cell.angle_alpha   90.00
_cell.angle_beta   90.00
_cell.angle_gamma   90.00
#
_symmetry.space_group_name_H-M   'P 1'
#
loop_
_entity.id
_entity.type
_entity.pdbx_description
1 polymer ?
#
loop_
_entity_poly.entity_id
_entity_poly.type
_entity_poly.pdbx_seq_one_letter_code
_entity_poly.pdbx_strand_id
1 'polypeptide(L)' 'MKEVIIKDKQKYLKDNYPFGNVPKLTDKKRCLHCDTIITVGDYKVFKDENDEELIYCPQAPDCDGTVIDWFRVD' A
#
# COMPACT_ATOMS: atom_id res chain seq x y z
N MET A 1 -9.79 0.63 12.71
CA MET A 1 -8.55 0.22 12.01
C MET A 1 -7.36 0.32 12.96
N LYS A 2 -6.47 -0.68 12.96
CA LYS A 2 -5.23 -0.70 13.76
C LYS A 2 -4.04 -0.89 12.83
N GLU A 3 -3.03 -0.02 12.93
CA GLU A 3 -1.81 -0.14 12.13
C GLU A 3 -1.00 -1.36 12.57
N VAL A 4 -0.49 -2.12 11.59
CA VAL A 4 0.37 -3.29 11.76
C VAL A 4 1.76 -2.97 11.25
N ILE A 5 2.76 -3.12 12.12
CA ILE A 5 4.16 -2.88 11.76
C ILE A 5 4.74 -4.10 11.04
N ILE A 6 5.03 -3.93 9.75
CA ILE A 6 5.63 -4.97 8.92
C ILE A 6 7.16 -4.85 8.93
N LYS A 7 7.86 -5.91 9.33
CA LYS A 7 9.33 -5.95 9.37
C LYS A 7 9.95 -6.10 7.99
N ASP A 8 9.47 -7.06 7.20
CA ASP A 8 9.94 -7.28 5.82
C ASP A 8 8.86 -6.83 4.83
N LYS A 9 8.93 -5.54 4.47
CA LYS A 9 7.93 -4.92 3.59
C LYS A 9 7.97 -5.49 2.17
N GLN A 10 9.13 -5.90 1.66
CA GLN A 10 9.22 -6.43 0.29
C GLN A 10 8.60 -7.81 0.20
N LYS A 11 8.85 -8.68 1.19
CA LYS A 11 8.21 -9.99 1.27
C LYS A 11 6.71 -9.86 1.44
N TYR A 12 6.26 -9.02 2.39
CA TYR A 12 4.83 -8.82 2.63
C TYR A 12 4.10 -8.30 1.41
N LEU A 13 4.67 -7.29 0.73
CA LEU A 13 4.14 -6.78 -0.51
C LEU A 13 4.02 -7.91 -1.54
N LYS A 14 5.07 -8.71 -1.75
CA LYS A 14 5.03 -9.83 -2.71
C LYS A 14 3.94 -10.85 -2.40
N ASP A 15 3.74 -11.15 -1.12
CA ASP A 15 2.79 -12.18 -0.68
C ASP A 15 1.32 -11.69 -0.73
N ASN A 16 1.08 -10.37 -0.69
CA ASN A 16 -0.26 -9.76 -0.59
C ASN A 16 -0.64 -8.82 -1.76
N TYR A 17 0.25 -8.62 -2.74
CA TYR A 17 -0.05 -7.76 -3.88
C TYR A 17 -1.05 -8.47 -4.82
N PRO A 18 -2.19 -7.85 -5.15
CA PRO A 18 -3.28 -8.53 -5.87
C PRO A 18 -3.03 -8.69 -7.38
N PHE A 19 -1.86 -8.30 -7.89
CA PHE A 19 -1.52 -8.32 -9.32
C PHE A 19 -0.19 -9.06 -9.59
N GLY A 20 0.02 -9.51 -10.83
CA GLY A 20 1.20 -10.30 -11.18
C GLY A 20 2.54 -9.54 -11.17
N ASN A 21 2.53 -8.24 -11.48
CA ASN A 21 3.75 -7.41 -11.53
C ASN A 21 3.93 -6.62 -10.23
N VAL A 22 4.48 -7.29 -9.21
CA VAL A 22 4.76 -6.68 -7.90
C VAL A 22 5.82 -5.58 -8.04
N PRO A 23 5.53 -4.34 -7.61
CA PRO A 23 6.52 -3.27 -7.65
C PRO A 23 7.63 -3.47 -6.61
N LYS A 24 8.78 -2.86 -6.86
CA LYS A 24 9.85 -2.72 -5.86
C LYS A 24 9.46 -1.67 -4.83
N LEU A 25 9.99 -1.79 -3.62
CA LEU A 25 9.76 -0.77 -2.58
C LEU A 25 10.26 0.63 -2.99
N THR A 26 11.22 0.73 -3.90
CA THR A 26 11.74 2.01 -4.41
C THR A 26 10.90 2.60 -5.53
N ASP A 27 9.95 1.85 -6.09
CA ASP A 27 9.13 2.31 -7.21
C ASP A 27 8.20 3.45 -6.76
N LYS A 28 7.81 4.28 -7.73
CA LYS A 28 6.81 5.32 -7.53
C LYS A 28 5.46 4.88 -8.08
N LYS A 29 4.41 5.24 -7.36
CA LYS A 29 3.00 5.06 -7.77
C LYS A 29 2.24 6.35 -7.49
N ARG A 30 1.13 6.56 -8.17
CA ARG A 30 0.16 7.60 -7.83
C ARG A 30 -1.06 6.94 -7.21
N CYS A 31 -1.52 7.46 -6.08
CA CYS A 31 -2.76 7.01 -5.46
C CYS A 31 -3.95 7.74 -6.10
N LEU A 32 -5.00 7.02 -6.47
CA LEU A 32 -6.19 7.59 -7.10
C LEU A 32 -7.01 8.51 -6.16
N HIS A 33 -6.93 8.29 -4.84
CA HIS A 33 -7.77 9.00 -3.87
C HIS A 33 -7.20 10.38 -3.50
N CYS A 34 -5.90 10.43 -3.17
CA CYS A 34 -5.24 11.67 -2.73
C CYS A 34 -4.33 12.30 -3.80
N ASP A 35 -4.29 11.72 -5.00
CA ASP A 35 -3.53 12.18 -6.16
C ASP A 35 -2.00 12.30 -5.97
N THR A 36 -1.50 11.81 -4.84
CA THR A 36 -0.11 11.98 -4.43
C THR A 36 0.77 10.90 -5.05
N ILE A 37 1.97 11.30 -5.50
CA ILE A 37 3.03 10.37 -5.88
C ILE A 37 3.68 9.83 -4.61
N ILE A 38 3.62 8.52 -4.45
CA ILE A 38 4.09 7.80 -3.26
C ILE A 38 5.28 6.91 -3.62
N THR A 39 6.18 6.71 -2.66
CA THR A 39 7.14 5.60 -2.71
C THR A 39 6.42 4.34 -2.24
N VAL A 40 6.47 3.26 -3.01
CA VAL A 40 5.78 2.01 -2.67
C VAL A 40 6.17 1.56 -1.27
N GLY A 41 7.45 1.61 -0.90
CA GLY A 41 7.97 1.21 0.40
C GLY A 41 7.41 1.96 1.61
N ASP A 42 6.76 3.11 1.41
CA ASP A 42 6.17 3.91 2.47
C ASP A 42 4.75 3.45 2.85
N TYR A 43 4.23 2.40 2.19
CA TYR A 43 2.88 1.88 2.45
C TYR A 43 2.65 1.54 3.92
N LYS A 44 1.41 1.66 4.38
CA LYS A 44 1.00 1.23 5.71
C LYS A 44 0.14 -0.02 5.61
N VAL A 45 0.09 -0.81 6.68
CA VAL A 45 -0.83 -1.95 6.78
C VAL A 45 -1.78 -1.68 7.92
N PHE A 46 -3.07 -1.84 7.66
CA PHE A 46 -4.09 -1.77 8.69
C PHE A 46 -4.92 -3.04 8.68
N LYS A 47 -5.36 -3.44 9.87
CA LYS A 47 -6.44 -4.40 10.03
C LYS A 47 -7.79 -3.71 9.99
N ASP A 48 -8.69 -4.27 9.19
CA ASP A 48 -10.10 -3.90 9.16
C ASP A 48 -10.88 -4.54 10.32
N GLU A 49 -12.21 -4.42 10.31
CA GLU A 49 -13.08 -4.99 11.36
C GLU A 49 -13.22 -6.51 11.29
N ASN A 50 -12.83 -7.13 10.17
CA ASN A 50 -12.84 -8.58 9.95
C ASN A 50 -11.47 -9.22 10.21
N ASP A 51 -10.53 -8.49 10.82
CA ASP A 51 -9.13 -8.89 11.01
C ASP A 51 -8.34 -9.09 9.70
N GLU A 52 -8.85 -8.61 8.57
CA GLU A 52 -8.16 -8.65 7.29
C GLU A 52 -7.12 -7.53 7.21
N GLU A 53 -5.90 -7.88 6.81
CA GLU A 53 -4.82 -6.92 6.62
C GLU A 53 -4.80 -6.41 5.19
N LEU A 54 -4.85 -5.08 5.04
CA LEU A 54 -4.80 -4.42 3.74
C LEU A 54 -3.62 -3.46 3.66
N ILE A 55 -3.05 -3.35 2.46
CA ILE A 55 -1.99 -2.40 2.14
C ILE A 55 -2.64 -1.06 1.76
N TYR A 56 -2.35 -0.03 2.55
CA TYR A 56 -2.89 1.32 2.41
C TYR A 56 -1.85 2.33 1.90
N CYS A 57 -2.37 3.40 1.30
CA CYS A 57 -1.64 4.60 0.95
C CYS A 57 -0.82 5.11 2.16
N PRO A 58 0.43 5.60 1.96
CA PRO A 58 1.23 6.19 3.03
C PRO A 58 0.55 7.35 3.79
N GLN A 59 -0.40 8.02 3.13
CA GLN A 59 -1.19 9.11 3.70
C GLN A 59 -2.32 8.62 4.62
N ALA A 60 -2.55 7.32 4.77
CA ALA A 60 -3.49 6.81 5.76
C ALA A 60 -3.11 7.27 7.19
N PRO A 61 -4.07 7.62 8.05
CA PRO A 61 -5.52 7.46 7.86
C PRO A 61 -6.21 8.61 7.09
N ASP A 62 -5.50 9.67 6.70
CA ASP A 62 -6.09 10.81 5.98
C ASP A 62 -6.50 10.44 4.53
N CYS A 63 -5.94 9.34 4.01
CA CYS A 63 -6.34 8.71 2.75
C CYS A 63 -6.69 7.24 2.99
N ASP A 64 -7.81 6.81 2.44
CA ASP A 64 -8.34 5.44 2.52
C ASP A 64 -8.00 4.57 1.29
N GLY A 65 -7.27 5.12 0.32
CA GLY A 65 -6.84 4.39 -0.87
C GLY A 65 -5.93 3.21 -0.50
N THR A 66 -6.22 2.06 -1.10
CA THR A 66 -5.47 0.81 -0.90
C THR A 66 -4.56 0.53 -2.09
N VAL A 67 -3.83 -0.60 -2.04
CA VAL A 67 -2.90 -1.02 -3.08
C VAL A 67 -3.54 -1.20 -4.47
N ILE A 68 -4.85 -1.43 -4.55
CA ILE A 68 -5.57 -1.53 -5.83
C ILE A 68 -5.75 -0.17 -6.50
N ASP A 69 -5.67 0.92 -5.73
CA ASP A 69 -5.88 2.30 -6.16
C ASP A 69 -4.58 2.96 -6.65
N TRP A 70 -3.50 2.18 -6.80
CA TRP A 70 -2.17 2.67 -7.16
C TRP A 70 -1.85 2.40 -8.62
N PHE A 71 -1.61 3.46 -9.37
CA PHE A 71 -1.28 3.38 -10.79
C PHE A 71 0.15 3.87 -11.07
N ARG A 72 0.64 3.52 -12.26
CA ARG A 72 1.98 3.90 -12.72
C ARG A 72 2.08 5.41 -12.85
N VAL A 73 3.23 5.94 -12.49
CA VAL A 73 3.65 7.29 -12.86
C VAL A 73 4.49 7.14 -14.13
N ASP A 74 4.19 7.92 -15.16
CA ASP A 74 4.97 7.96 -16.40
C ASP A 74 6.34 8.63 -16.21
#